data_AF-F2JRV6-F1
#
_entry.id   AF-F2JRV6-F1
#
_cell.length_a   1.000
_cell.length_b   1.000
_cell.length_c   1.000
_cell.angle_alpha   90.00
_cell.angle_beta   90.00
_cell.angle_gamma   90.00
#
_symmetry.space_group_name_H-M   'P 1'
#
loop_
_entity.id
_entity.type
_entity.pdbx_description
1 polymer ?
#
loop_
_entity_poly.entity_id
_entity_poly.type
_entity_poly.pdbx_seq_one_letter_code
_entity_poly.pdbx_strand_id
1 'polypeptide(L)'
;MSIEARSVMEQFGERMKRLAIYEPLHRLDRKKGKDRSGNELPYYELGMLTLLFFFENMIMRHKTSGARELALFLYEVCHEKINLDEAGFEELAREIIEVYRPSNGKRNSRSFYNWETGQEETVYYSILKAARSDLKSNTQYYTLDEQGLELIFSSREYFSEFQISINQLLLRKQLEKGEFMGSLRQLDEMDLSAEALTERLAKIKHEVSRSIVSEETYTRYKKLIEDINLRLIRENEEFEELHEFVRLTKDSLKYKLDNAKDKKAYEFILKIDNRLEEVHHEHSKLLQESIALRTHALDAAQQSLYYIGIDSFNFEQEIVDALMGKPMPLCTSSTFIEPFLNLERAKLWHPMSIFYKQRIERVGEVDKGKAFTYGATEEEISKGKSKIGQYFKEVMSELIPLFEEKSVVTLEDICNQIEGLRPEWLEQRLFYDMWMILHQKSPIVLENLDEESLLNGIKEALGGITNSIKVMEYEGTVQKVPRFEIKNMLIDITMRQKEGERNEL
;
A
#
# COMPACT_ATOMS: atom_id res chain seq x y z
N MET A 1 -35.58 4.57 -28.95
CA MET A 1 -35.14 5.09 -27.64
C MET A 1 -35.87 6.40 -27.40
N SER A 2 -36.86 6.42 -26.50
CA SER A 2 -37.51 7.66 -26.06
C SER A 2 -36.79 8.15 -24.81
N ILE A 3 -35.93 9.16 -24.95
CA ILE A 3 -35.30 9.82 -23.81
C ILE A 3 -36.38 10.67 -23.13
N GLU A 4 -36.62 10.47 -21.84
CA GLU A 4 -37.54 11.30 -21.07
C GLU A 4 -36.93 12.69 -20.86
N ALA A 5 -37.60 13.74 -21.36
CA ALA A 5 -37.07 15.10 -21.30
C ALA A 5 -36.82 15.59 -19.84
N ARG A 6 -37.60 15.09 -18.88
CA ARG A 6 -37.43 15.43 -17.45
C ARG A 6 -36.12 14.90 -16.87
N SER A 7 -35.70 13.69 -17.24
CA SER A 7 -34.44 13.12 -16.74
C SER A 7 -33.21 13.84 -17.30
N VAL A 8 -33.34 14.50 -18.45
CA VAL A 8 -32.26 15.31 -19.04
C VAL A 8 -32.12 16.67 -18.35
N MET A 9 -33.22 17.24 -17.88
CA MET A 9 -33.25 18.55 -17.22
C MET A 9 -32.95 18.49 -15.72
N GLU A 10 -32.95 17.31 -15.13
CA GLU A 10 -32.61 17.11 -13.71
C GLU A 10 -31.20 17.61 -13.40
N GLN A 11 -31.06 18.40 -12.33
CA GLN A 11 -29.81 19.04 -11.89
C GLN A 11 -29.20 20.03 -12.90
N PHE A 12 -29.96 20.54 -13.86
CA PHE A 12 -29.45 21.50 -14.85
C PHE A 12 -28.86 22.74 -14.18
N GLY A 13 -29.55 23.29 -13.18
CA GLY A 13 -29.07 24.47 -12.44
C GLY A 13 -27.76 24.22 -11.69
N GLU A 14 -27.58 23.02 -11.13
CA GLU A 14 -26.35 22.65 -10.42
C GLU A 14 -25.17 22.51 -11.40
N ARG A 15 -25.39 21.93 -12.58
CA ARG A 15 -24.38 21.88 -13.65
C ARG A 15 -24.00 23.28 -14.13
N MET A 16 -24.98 24.18 -14.29
CA MET A 16 -24.73 25.57 -14.66
C MET A 16 -23.93 26.32 -13.59
N LYS A 17 -24.17 26.04 -12.30
CA LYS A 17 -23.36 26.56 -11.19
C LYS A 17 -21.91 26.08 -11.27
N ARG A 18 -21.66 24.81 -11.55
CA ARG A 18 -20.31 24.26 -11.74
C ARG A 18 -19.61 24.88 -12.95
N LEU A 19 -20.32 25.10 -14.06
CA LEU A 19 -19.75 25.79 -15.23
C LEU A 19 -19.47 27.28 -14.98
N ALA A 20 -20.22 27.93 -14.09
CA ALA A 20 -20.05 29.35 -13.80
C ALA A 20 -18.66 29.68 -13.20
N ILE A 21 -18.01 28.73 -12.51
CA ILE A 21 -16.69 28.96 -11.89
C ILE A 21 -15.59 29.20 -12.93
N TYR A 22 -15.73 28.68 -14.16
CA TYR A 22 -14.77 28.87 -15.27
C TYR A 22 -14.87 30.21 -15.98
N GLU A 23 -15.96 30.96 -15.75
CA GLU A 23 -16.21 32.23 -16.42
C GLU A 23 -15.07 33.26 -16.26
N PRO A 24 -14.40 33.42 -15.09
CA PRO A 24 -13.25 34.32 -14.96
C PRO A 24 -12.10 33.98 -15.92
N LEU A 25 -11.82 32.70 -16.17
CA LEU A 25 -10.80 32.29 -17.15
C LEU A 25 -11.21 32.71 -18.56
N HIS A 26 -12.47 32.50 -18.95
CA HIS A 26 -12.97 32.97 -20.24
C HIS A 26 -13.00 34.50 -20.36
N ARG A 27 -13.15 35.24 -19.25
CA ARG A 27 -12.99 36.70 -19.26
C ARG A 27 -11.54 37.11 -19.48
N LEU A 28 -10.58 36.38 -18.92
CA LEU A 28 -9.16 36.59 -19.18
C LEU A 28 -8.81 36.28 -20.64
N ASP A 29 -9.34 35.19 -21.21
CA ASP A 29 -9.17 34.85 -22.64
C ASP A 29 -9.63 35.97 -23.59
N ARG A 30 -10.69 36.69 -23.20
CA ARG A 30 -11.22 37.83 -23.98
C ARG A 30 -10.43 39.12 -23.80
N LYS A 31 -9.51 39.20 -22.83
CA LYS A 31 -8.67 40.39 -22.65
C LYS A 31 -7.61 40.43 -23.74
N LYS A 32 -7.38 41.64 -24.27
CA LYS A 32 -6.31 41.91 -25.24
C LYS A 32 -5.32 42.87 -24.61
N GLY A 33 -4.11 42.39 -24.35
CA GLY A 33 -2.97 43.19 -23.92
C GLY A 33 -1.74 42.77 -24.71
N LYS A 34 -0.78 43.67 -24.84
CA LYS A 34 0.44 43.44 -25.61
C LYS A 34 1.67 43.69 -24.75
N ASP A 35 2.72 42.91 -24.98
CA ASP A 35 4.02 43.15 -24.38
C ASP A 35 4.73 44.35 -25.04
N ARG A 36 5.93 44.71 -24.55
CA ARG A 36 6.73 45.80 -25.12
C ARG A 36 7.23 45.50 -26.54
N SER A 37 7.23 44.23 -26.94
CA SER A 37 7.61 43.76 -28.27
C SER A 37 6.42 43.71 -29.26
N GLY A 38 5.20 44.00 -28.80
CA GLY A 38 3.97 43.97 -29.60
C GLY A 38 3.27 42.60 -29.70
N ASN A 39 3.76 41.58 -28.99
CA ASN A 39 3.15 40.25 -28.91
C ASN A 39 1.93 40.27 -27.99
N GLU A 40 0.92 39.45 -28.29
CA GLU A 40 -0.26 39.31 -27.43
C GLU A 40 0.08 38.56 -26.14
N LEU A 41 -0.43 39.06 -25.01
CA LEU A 41 -0.25 38.42 -23.71
C LEU A 41 -1.22 37.24 -23.56
N PRO A 42 -0.73 36.05 -23.17
CA PRO A 42 -1.55 34.85 -22.98
C PRO A 42 -2.30 34.91 -21.64
N TYR A 43 -3.32 35.77 -21.53
CA TYR A 43 -4.05 36.03 -20.29
C TYR A 43 -4.76 34.79 -19.72
N TYR A 44 -5.23 33.87 -20.57
CA TYR A 44 -5.89 32.65 -20.13
C TYR A 44 -4.91 31.74 -19.38
N GLU A 45 -3.74 31.51 -19.97
CA GLU A 45 -2.66 30.68 -19.43
C GLU A 45 -2.05 31.31 -18.17
N LEU A 46 -1.81 32.62 -18.19
CA LEU A 46 -1.35 33.38 -17.03
C LEU A 46 -2.38 33.38 -15.89
N GLY A 47 -3.66 33.42 -16.25
CA GLY A 47 -4.77 33.25 -15.32
C GLY A 47 -4.70 31.91 -14.61
N MET A 48 -4.45 30.84 -15.34
CA MET A 48 -4.37 29.50 -14.75
C MET A 48 -3.09 29.29 -13.93
N LEU A 49 -1.95 29.81 -14.40
CA LEU A 49 -0.68 29.87 -13.64
C LEU A 49 -0.84 30.58 -12.29
N THR A 50 -1.59 31.68 -12.28
CA THR A 50 -1.89 32.44 -11.06
C THR A 50 -2.65 31.60 -10.03
N LEU A 51 -3.61 30.79 -10.48
CA LEU A 51 -4.37 29.91 -9.60
C LEU A 51 -3.49 28.81 -8.99
N LEU A 52 -2.61 28.21 -9.80
CA LEU A 52 -1.63 27.21 -9.32
C LEU A 52 -0.68 27.81 -8.28
N PHE A 53 -0.22 29.04 -8.49
CA PHE A 53 0.62 29.75 -7.53
C PHE A 53 -0.07 29.90 -6.16
N PHE A 54 -1.34 30.33 -6.13
CA PHE A 54 -2.08 30.44 -4.87
C PHE A 54 -2.39 29.09 -4.24
N PHE A 55 -2.57 28.04 -5.04
CA PHE A 55 -2.77 26.67 -4.56
C PHE A 55 -1.53 26.12 -3.85
N GLU A 56 -0.36 26.23 -4.49
CA GLU A 56 0.89 25.74 -3.94
C GLU A 56 1.24 26.46 -2.63
N ASN A 57 1.08 27.78 -2.58
CA ASN A 57 1.29 28.55 -1.36
C ASN A 57 0.29 28.19 -0.25
N MET A 58 -0.94 27.79 -0.61
CA MET A 58 -1.92 27.31 0.36
C MET A 58 -1.49 25.96 0.97
N ILE A 59 -0.98 25.02 0.15
CA ILE A 59 -0.45 23.72 0.61
C ILE A 59 0.75 23.93 1.53
N MET A 60 1.71 24.77 1.11
CA MET A 60 2.92 25.09 1.86
C MET A 60 2.66 25.97 3.10
N ARG A 61 1.39 26.34 3.36
CA ARG A 61 0.94 27.20 4.46
C ARG A 61 1.63 28.58 4.47
N HIS A 62 2.06 29.06 3.32
CA HIS A 62 2.63 30.40 3.15
C HIS A 62 1.52 31.45 3.20
N LYS A 63 1.56 32.34 4.20
CA LYS A 63 0.48 33.30 4.47
C LYS A 63 0.67 34.67 3.82
N THR A 64 1.71 34.83 3.00
CA THR A 64 2.16 36.09 2.39
C THR A 64 2.11 36.02 0.86
N SER A 65 0.99 35.59 0.30
CA SER A 65 0.79 35.55 -1.17
C SER A 65 -0.05 36.74 -1.61
N GLY A 66 0.61 37.79 -2.12
CA GLY A 66 -0.01 39.02 -2.61
C GLY A 66 0.30 39.26 -4.09
N ALA A 67 -0.09 40.44 -4.59
CA ALA A 67 0.13 40.79 -5.99
C ALA A 67 1.63 40.89 -6.34
N ARG A 68 2.46 41.33 -5.38
CA ARG A 68 3.91 41.48 -5.59
C ARG A 68 4.62 40.13 -5.67
N GLU A 69 4.26 39.18 -4.80
CA GLU A 69 4.82 37.83 -4.83
C GLU A 69 4.39 37.08 -6.09
N LEU A 70 3.14 37.27 -6.53
CA LEU A 70 2.67 36.75 -7.82
C LEU A 70 3.46 37.35 -9.00
N ALA A 71 3.72 38.65 -8.98
CA ALA A 71 4.49 39.32 -10.03
C ALA A 71 5.93 38.79 -10.13
N LEU A 72 6.59 38.57 -8.99
CA LEU A 72 7.92 37.95 -8.95
C LEU A 72 7.91 36.52 -9.52
N PHE A 73 6.90 35.73 -9.16
CA PHE A 73 6.74 34.37 -9.71
C PHE A 73 6.50 34.39 -11.23
N LEU A 74 5.60 35.24 -11.72
CA LEU A 74 5.34 35.38 -13.15
C LEU A 74 6.57 35.88 -13.91
N TYR A 75 7.35 36.79 -13.32
CA TYR A 75 8.62 37.23 -13.90
C TYR A 75 9.59 36.04 -14.01
N GLU A 76 9.83 35.30 -12.92
CA GLU A 76 10.73 34.14 -12.92
C GLU A 76 10.37 33.11 -13.99
N VAL A 77 9.07 32.79 -14.14
CA VAL A 77 8.60 31.76 -15.07
C VAL A 77 8.47 32.25 -16.51
N CYS A 78 8.13 33.51 -16.74
CA CYS A 78 7.72 34.00 -18.05
C CYS A 78 8.64 35.06 -18.68
N HIS A 79 9.64 35.61 -17.97
CA HIS A 79 10.49 36.69 -18.49
C HIS A 79 11.22 36.36 -19.79
N GLU A 80 11.53 35.08 -20.05
CA GLU A 80 12.16 34.65 -21.31
C GLU A 80 11.24 34.78 -22.53
N LYS A 81 9.91 34.71 -22.33
CA LYS A 81 8.90 34.72 -23.40
C LYS A 81 8.08 36.01 -23.46
N ILE A 82 7.89 36.67 -22.33
CA ILE A 82 7.08 37.88 -22.20
C ILE A 82 7.97 39.06 -21.87
N ASN A 83 8.04 40.04 -22.78
CA ASN A 83 8.86 41.23 -22.60
C ASN A 83 8.11 42.33 -21.81
N LEU A 84 8.15 42.22 -20.47
CA LEU A 84 7.66 43.21 -19.52
C LEU A 84 8.74 43.49 -18.46
N ASP A 85 8.76 44.70 -17.90
CA ASP A 85 9.56 45.00 -16.71
C ASP A 85 8.85 44.58 -15.43
N GLU A 86 9.56 44.64 -14.29
CA GLU A 86 8.99 44.30 -12.98
C GLU A 86 7.68 45.06 -12.68
N ALA A 87 7.61 46.34 -13.06
CA ALA A 87 6.40 47.14 -12.91
C ALA A 87 5.24 46.62 -13.80
N GLY A 88 5.52 46.24 -15.04
CA GLY A 88 4.54 45.64 -15.95
C GLY A 88 4.03 44.28 -15.46
N PHE A 89 4.88 43.44 -14.87
CA PHE A 89 4.44 42.19 -14.24
C PHE A 89 3.61 42.43 -12.98
N GLU A 90 3.87 43.49 -12.21
CA GLU A 90 3.04 43.86 -11.07
C GLU A 90 1.65 44.34 -11.49
N GLU A 91 1.55 45.13 -12.56
CA GLU A 91 0.28 45.54 -13.15
C GLU A 91 -0.51 44.33 -13.68
N LEU A 92 0.16 43.45 -14.42
CA LEU A 92 -0.41 42.19 -14.92
C LEU A 92 -0.95 41.30 -13.80
N ALA A 93 -0.19 41.13 -12.72
CA ALA A 93 -0.61 40.37 -11.54
C ALA A 93 -1.87 40.96 -10.90
N ARG A 94 -1.95 42.29 -10.77
CA ARG A 94 -3.15 42.98 -10.24
C ARG A 94 -4.35 42.82 -11.16
N GLU A 95 -4.17 42.95 -12.47
CA GLU A 95 -5.22 42.78 -13.46
C GLU A 95 -5.84 41.38 -13.44
N ILE A 96 -5.02 40.34 -13.24
CA ILE A 96 -5.49 38.95 -13.14
C ILE A 96 -6.23 38.74 -11.82
N ILE A 97 -5.67 39.22 -10.71
CA ILE A 97 -6.30 39.12 -9.38
C ILE A 97 -7.66 39.82 -9.36
N GLU A 98 -7.79 40.98 -10.01
CA GLU A 98 -9.06 41.72 -10.05
C GLU A 98 -10.17 40.97 -10.79
N VAL A 99 -9.83 40.18 -11.81
CA VAL A 99 -10.81 39.33 -12.52
C VAL A 99 -11.32 38.20 -11.62
N TYR A 100 -10.44 37.60 -10.81
CA TYR A 100 -10.81 36.56 -9.85
C TYR A 100 -11.51 37.11 -8.61
N ARG A 101 -11.18 38.34 -8.20
CA ARG A 101 -11.78 39.03 -7.06
C ARG A 101 -11.93 40.52 -7.37
N PRO A 102 -13.13 40.94 -7.80
CA PRO A 102 -13.41 42.34 -8.08
C PRO A 102 -13.11 43.26 -6.89
N SER A 103 -12.49 44.40 -7.17
CA SER A 103 -12.07 45.43 -6.21
C SER A 103 -13.23 46.06 -5.42
N ASN A 104 -14.46 45.94 -5.92
CA ASN A 104 -15.69 46.43 -5.27
C ASN A 104 -16.22 45.53 -4.13
N GLY A 105 -15.55 44.41 -3.83
CA GLY A 105 -15.95 43.47 -2.78
C GLY A 105 -17.20 42.64 -3.10
N LYS A 106 -17.78 42.79 -4.30
CA LYS A 106 -18.91 41.97 -4.76
C LYS A 106 -18.38 40.63 -5.27
N ARG A 107 -19.10 39.56 -4.93
CA ARG A 107 -18.85 38.23 -5.49
C ARG A 107 -19.10 38.26 -7.00
N ASN A 108 -18.33 37.48 -7.74
CA ASN A 108 -18.61 37.26 -9.16
C ASN A 108 -20.00 36.61 -9.29
N SER A 109 -20.69 36.90 -10.38
CA SER A 109 -22.02 36.33 -10.62
C SER A 109 -22.25 36.01 -12.08
N ARG A 110 -23.15 35.06 -12.32
CA ARG A 110 -23.65 34.67 -13.64
C ARG A 110 -25.14 34.39 -13.56
N SER A 111 -25.92 35.05 -14.41
CA SER A 111 -27.33 34.74 -14.62
C SER A 111 -27.49 33.71 -15.74
N PHE A 112 -28.42 32.78 -15.57
CA PHE A 112 -28.80 31.81 -16.59
C PHE A 112 -30.27 31.41 -16.42
N TYR A 113 -30.86 30.89 -17.50
CA TYR A 113 -32.20 30.32 -17.47
C TYR A 113 -32.14 28.86 -17.05
N ASN A 114 -32.75 28.50 -15.93
CA ASN A 114 -32.81 27.12 -15.46
C ASN A 114 -33.99 26.40 -16.12
N TRP A 115 -33.69 25.47 -17.03
CA TRP A 115 -34.71 24.70 -17.76
C TRP A 115 -35.47 23.71 -16.88
N GLU A 116 -34.94 23.38 -15.69
CA GLU A 116 -35.62 22.53 -14.71
C GLU A 116 -36.75 23.28 -13.98
N THR A 117 -36.47 24.51 -13.55
CA THR A 117 -37.41 25.35 -12.76
C THR A 117 -38.22 26.31 -13.64
N GLY A 118 -37.78 26.56 -14.87
CA GLY A 118 -38.38 27.49 -15.82
C GLY A 118 -38.15 28.97 -15.49
N GLN A 119 -37.16 29.28 -14.64
CA GLN A 119 -36.90 30.63 -14.13
C GLN A 119 -35.47 31.09 -14.42
N GLU A 120 -35.25 32.41 -14.44
CA GLU A 120 -33.90 32.98 -14.44
C GLU A 120 -33.31 32.89 -13.03
N GLU A 121 -32.15 32.24 -12.92
CA GLU A 121 -31.40 32.09 -11.68
C GLU A 121 -30.05 32.81 -11.80
N THR A 122 -29.60 33.40 -10.69
CA THR A 122 -28.28 34.03 -10.61
C THR A 122 -27.42 33.32 -9.58
N VAL A 123 -26.29 32.79 -10.03
CA VAL A 123 -25.31 32.14 -9.16
C VAL A 123 -24.20 33.13 -8.83
N TYR A 124 -23.86 33.21 -7.53
CA TYR A 124 -22.73 33.98 -7.04
C TYR A 124 -21.57 33.04 -6.69
N TYR A 125 -20.36 33.45 -7.06
CA TYR A 125 -19.15 32.69 -6.81
C TYR A 125 -17.92 33.58 -6.51
N SER A 126 -16.90 32.98 -5.91
CA SER A 126 -15.68 33.63 -5.41
C SER A 126 -14.50 32.68 -5.62
N ILE A 127 -13.47 33.13 -6.35
CA ILE A 127 -12.29 32.30 -6.66
C ILE A 127 -11.16 32.58 -5.66
N LEU A 128 -10.95 33.85 -5.29
CA LEU A 128 -9.98 34.28 -4.29
C LEU A 128 -10.69 35.00 -3.14
N LYS A 129 -10.22 34.77 -1.92
CA LYS A 129 -10.65 35.48 -0.69
C LYS A 129 -9.49 36.26 -0.08
N ALA A 130 -9.82 37.36 0.62
CA ALA A 130 -8.85 38.07 1.46
C ALA A 130 -8.38 37.16 2.59
N ALA A 131 -7.07 37.11 2.79
CA ALA A 131 -6.46 36.52 3.97
C ALA A 131 -6.10 37.63 4.97
N ARG A 132 -4.80 37.84 5.24
CA ARG A 132 -4.31 38.92 6.10
C ARG A 132 -4.07 40.19 5.27
N SER A 133 -4.18 41.34 5.92
CA SER A 133 -3.76 42.64 5.36
C SER A 133 -2.69 43.20 6.27
N ASP A 134 -1.60 43.69 5.71
CA ASP A 134 -0.62 44.46 6.46
C ASP A 134 -0.91 45.95 6.28
N LEU A 135 -1.38 46.59 7.35
CA LEU A 135 -1.75 48.01 7.38
C LEU A 135 -0.53 48.93 7.23
N LYS A 136 0.69 48.45 7.49
CA LYS A 136 1.91 49.27 7.37
C LYS A 136 2.43 49.36 5.94
N SER A 137 2.27 48.29 5.16
CA SER A 137 2.71 48.23 3.75
C SER A 137 1.57 48.42 2.75
N ASN A 138 0.33 48.59 3.22
CA ASN A 138 -0.89 48.63 2.39
C ASN A 138 -1.00 47.41 1.45
N THR A 139 -0.50 46.25 1.89
CA THR A 139 -0.44 45.03 1.09
C THR A 139 -1.57 44.08 1.50
N GLN A 140 -2.38 43.70 0.52
CA GLN A 140 -3.46 42.72 0.68
C GLN A 140 -2.98 41.35 0.23
N TYR A 141 -3.09 40.35 1.11
CA TYR A 141 -2.82 38.96 0.76
C TYR A 141 -4.11 38.23 0.37
N TYR A 142 -3.96 37.27 -0.55
CA TYR A 142 -5.04 36.48 -1.10
C TYR A 142 -4.80 34.99 -0.88
N THR A 143 -5.90 34.25 -0.80
CA THR A 143 -5.92 32.79 -0.70
C THR A 143 -7.04 32.26 -1.58
N LEU A 144 -6.91 31.02 -2.03
CA LEU A 144 -8.00 30.38 -2.76
C LEU A 144 -9.24 30.23 -1.87
N ASP A 145 -10.38 30.53 -2.48
CA ASP A 145 -11.68 30.23 -1.90
C ASP A 145 -12.16 28.85 -2.38
N GLU A 146 -13.22 28.31 -1.77
CA GLU A 146 -13.71 26.94 -2.03
C GLU A 146 -13.97 26.67 -3.53
N GLN A 147 -14.58 27.62 -4.23
CA GLN A 147 -14.86 27.49 -5.67
C GLN A 147 -13.62 27.71 -6.55
N GLY A 148 -12.60 28.40 -6.04
CA GLY A 148 -11.30 28.49 -6.70
C GLY A 148 -10.52 27.19 -6.60
N LEU A 149 -10.66 26.48 -5.47
CA LEU A 149 -10.16 25.11 -5.34
C LEU A 149 -10.91 24.16 -6.26
N GLU A 150 -12.24 24.23 -6.31
CA GLU A 150 -13.08 23.44 -7.23
C GLU A 150 -12.62 23.58 -8.70
N LEU A 151 -12.28 24.80 -9.12
CA LEU A 151 -11.77 25.08 -10.47
C LEU A 151 -10.36 24.53 -10.74
N ILE A 152 -9.46 24.57 -9.75
CA ILE A 152 -8.11 23.99 -9.90
C ILE A 152 -8.20 22.47 -9.94
N PHE A 153 -9.02 21.89 -9.08
CA PHE A 153 -9.27 20.46 -9.07
C PHE A 153 -9.90 19.98 -10.37
N SER A 154 -10.63 20.86 -11.07
CA SER A 154 -11.26 20.54 -12.34
C SER A 154 -10.44 20.70 -13.60
N SER A 155 -9.32 21.41 -13.52
CA SER A 155 -8.41 21.63 -14.65
C SER A 155 -7.15 20.76 -14.61
N ARG A 156 -6.87 20.13 -13.47
CA ARG A 156 -5.74 19.23 -13.26
C ARG A 156 -6.29 17.80 -13.21
N GLU A 157 -5.54 16.77 -13.63
CA GLU A 157 -5.89 15.33 -13.45
C GLU A 157 -6.08 14.90 -11.97
N TYR A 158 -6.22 15.87 -11.06
CA TYR A 158 -6.40 15.76 -9.61
C TYR A 158 -7.76 15.15 -9.26
N PHE A 159 -8.68 15.13 -10.22
CA PHE A 159 -10.02 14.58 -10.07
C PHE A 159 -10.13 13.06 -10.02
N SER A 160 -9.07 12.26 -10.20
CA SER A 160 -9.18 10.83 -9.84
C SER A 160 -8.35 10.48 -8.61
N GLU A 161 -7.28 11.21 -8.37
CA GLU A 161 -6.25 10.74 -7.45
C GLU A 161 -6.36 11.35 -6.05
N PHE A 162 -7.00 12.51 -5.86
CA PHE A 162 -7.15 13.16 -4.56
C PHE A 162 -8.61 13.34 -4.12
N GLN A 163 -9.57 12.74 -4.84
CA GLN A 163 -11.00 12.88 -4.53
C GLN A 163 -11.31 12.44 -3.10
N ILE A 164 -10.75 11.31 -2.65
CA ILE A 164 -10.97 10.79 -1.30
C ILE A 164 -10.40 11.74 -0.26
N SER A 165 -9.12 12.14 -0.39
CA SER A 165 -8.47 13.13 0.48
C SER A 165 -9.26 14.46 0.61
N ILE A 166 -9.77 15.01 -0.50
CA ILE A 166 -10.52 16.28 -0.52
C ILE A 166 -11.87 16.11 0.17
N ASN A 167 -12.54 14.99 -0.11
CA ASN A 167 -13.84 14.69 0.45
C ASN A 167 -13.75 14.45 1.96
N GLN A 168 -12.69 13.81 2.46
CA GLN A 168 -12.42 13.66 3.90
C GLN A 168 -12.30 15.03 4.60
N LEU A 169 -11.53 15.96 4.02
CA LEU A 169 -11.39 17.32 4.54
C LEU A 169 -12.71 18.08 4.55
N LEU A 170 -13.50 17.98 3.47
CA LEU A 170 -14.78 18.67 3.37
C LEU A 170 -15.81 18.07 4.35
N LEU A 171 -15.82 16.74 4.48
CA LEU A 171 -16.63 15.99 5.43
C LEU A 171 -16.35 16.44 6.86
N ARG A 172 -15.06 16.48 7.27
CA ARG A 172 -14.64 17.02 8.57
C ARG A 172 -15.18 18.43 8.79
N LYS A 173 -15.05 19.31 7.79
CA LYS A 173 -15.48 20.71 7.90
C LYS A 173 -16.99 20.88 7.98
N GLN A 174 -17.76 20.07 7.27
CA GLN A 174 -19.22 20.08 7.31
C GLN A 174 -19.75 19.53 8.64
N LEU A 175 -19.13 18.48 9.17
CA LEU A 175 -19.45 17.92 10.48
C LEU A 175 -19.17 18.93 11.62
N GLU A 176 -18.04 19.66 11.57
CA GLU A 176 -17.75 20.76 12.50
C GLU A 176 -18.85 21.84 12.51
N LYS A 177 -19.45 22.11 11.36
CA LYS A 177 -20.54 23.11 11.20
C LYS A 177 -21.92 22.55 11.53
N GLY A 178 -22.05 21.23 11.72
CA GLY A 178 -23.34 20.54 11.92
C GLY A 178 -24.17 20.36 10.64
N GLU A 179 -23.53 20.41 9.46
CA GLU A 179 -24.19 20.27 8.15
C GLU A 179 -24.29 18.79 7.70
N PHE A 180 -25.02 17.96 8.46
CA PHE A 180 -25.03 16.50 8.28
C PHE A 180 -25.56 16.00 6.92
N MET A 181 -26.49 16.72 6.30
CA MET A 181 -26.99 16.37 4.95
C MET A 181 -25.98 16.64 3.83
N GLY A 182 -25.06 17.59 4.03
CA GLY A 182 -23.92 17.80 3.14
C GLY A 182 -22.90 16.69 3.33
N SER A 183 -22.65 16.32 4.60
CA SER A 183 -21.72 15.25 4.97
C SER A 183 -22.07 13.89 4.38
N LEU A 184 -23.37 13.53 4.35
CA LEU A 184 -23.81 12.29 3.71
C LEU A 184 -23.52 12.27 2.20
N ARG A 185 -23.79 13.37 1.50
CA ARG A 185 -23.46 13.48 0.07
C ARG A 185 -21.94 13.38 -0.15
N GLN A 186 -21.15 13.94 0.75
CA GLN A 186 -19.70 13.83 0.66
C GLN A 186 -19.21 12.39 0.78
N LEU A 187 -19.84 11.60 1.66
CA LEU A 187 -19.55 10.17 1.79
C LEU A 187 -19.94 9.39 0.53
N ASP A 188 -21.08 9.70 -0.08
CA ASP A 188 -21.48 9.06 -1.34
C ASP A 188 -20.53 9.42 -2.51
N GLU A 189 -20.01 10.65 -2.54
CA GLU A 189 -18.96 11.04 -3.49
C GLU A 189 -17.62 10.32 -3.21
N MET A 190 -17.30 10.03 -1.94
CA MET A 190 -16.13 9.23 -1.59
C MET A 190 -16.26 7.78 -2.08
N ASP A 191 -17.44 7.19 -1.92
CA ASP A 191 -17.72 5.82 -2.36
C ASP A 191 -17.53 5.68 -3.88
N LEU A 192 -18.15 6.57 -4.65
CA LEU A 192 -17.99 6.62 -6.12
C LEU A 192 -16.54 6.82 -6.55
N SER A 193 -15.76 7.60 -5.79
CA SER A 193 -14.33 7.80 -6.08
C SER A 193 -13.48 6.57 -5.74
N ALA A 194 -13.84 5.80 -4.71
CA ALA A 194 -13.21 4.53 -4.38
C ALA A 194 -13.48 3.50 -5.50
N GLU A 195 -14.73 3.37 -5.96
CA GLU A 195 -15.08 2.51 -7.09
C GLU A 195 -14.28 2.88 -8.35
N ALA A 196 -14.17 4.17 -8.70
CA ALA A 196 -13.38 4.60 -9.85
C ALA A 196 -11.88 4.25 -9.72
N LEU A 197 -11.32 4.32 -8.51
CA LEU A 197 -9.94 3.91 -8.23
C LEU A 197 -9.76 2.39 -8.38
N THR A 198 -10.74 1.58 -7.97
CA THR A 198 -10.69 0.11 -8.15
C THR A 198 -10.61 -0.25 -9.64
N GLU A 199 -11.45 0.36 -10.47
CA GLU A 199 -11.44 0.12 -11.92
C GLU A 199 -10.11 0.54 -12.56
N ARG A 200 -9.54 1.66 -12.09
CA ARG A 200 -8.23 2.14 -12.57
C ARG A 200 -7.11 1.19 -12.17
N LEU A 201 -7.08 0.70 -10.93
CA LEU A 201 -6.09 -0.30 -10.48
C LEU A 201 -6.23 -1.62 -11.25
N ALA A 202 -7.44 -2.07 -11.55
CA ALA A 202 -7.67 -3.25 -12.38
C ALA A 202 -7.11 -3.08 -13.80
N LYS A 203 -7.28 -1.90 -14.43
CA LYS A 203 -6.70 -1.59 -15.74
C LYS A 203 -5.17 -1.59 -15.69
N ILE A 204 -4.58 -0.90 -14.71
CA ILE A 204 -3.11 -0.87 -14.51
C ILE A 204 -2.56 -2.27 -14.30
N LYS A 205 -3.23 -3.10 -13.49
CA LYS A 205 -2.84 -4.51 -13.27
C LYS A 205 -2.80 -5.30 -14.57
N HIS A 206 -3.80 -5.14 -15.43
CA HIS A 206 -3.84 -5.79 -16.74
C HIS A 206 -2.76 -5.27 -17.70
N GLU A 207 -2.50 -3.97 -17.70
CA GLU A 207 -1.45 -3.35 -18.52
C GLU A 207 -0.06 -3.82 -18.09
N VAL A 208 0.26 -3.76 -16.80
CA VAL A 208 1.51 -4.28 -16.21
C VAL A 208 1.72 -5.74 -16.59
N SER A 209 0.66 -6.55 -16.57
CA SER A 209 0.75 -7.98 -16.89
C SER A 209 0.94 -8.26 -18.39
N ARG A 210 0.56 -7.34 -19.30
CA ARG A 210 0.60 -7.54 -20.76
C ARG A 210 1.70 -6.76 -21.49
N SER A 211 2.11 -5.61 -20.98
CA SER A 211 2.81 -4.59 -21.77
C SER A 211 4.26 -4.35 -21.36
N ILE A 212 4.81 -5.06 -20.38
CA ILE A 212 6.16 -4.80 -19.89
C ILE A 212 7.17 -5.46 -20.84
N VAL A 213 7.50 -4.71 -21.89
CA VAL A 213 8.49 -5.05 -22.91
C VAL A 213 9.79 -4.27 -22.70
N SER A 214 9.75 -3.15 -21.95
CA SER A 214 10.92 -2.29 -21.71
C SER A 214 11.07 -1.84 -20.25
N GLU A 215 12.32 -1.58 -19.85
CA GLU A 215 12.66 -1.07 -18.51
C GLU A 215 12.08 0.34 -18.25
N GLU A 216 11.95 1.17 -19.28
CA GLU A 216 11.29 2.49 -19.18
C GLU A 216 9.80 2.38 -18.83
N THR A 217 9.09 1.41 -19.42
CA THR A 217 7.67 1.20 -19.08
C THR A 217 7.51 0.65 -17.66
N TYR A 218 8.40 -0.25 -17.24
CA TYR A 218 8.44 -0.78 -15.87
C TYR A 218 8.65 0.33 -14.83
N THR A 219 9.67 1.16 -15.02
CA THR A 219 9.99 2.26 -14.09
C THR A 219 8.84 3.27 -13.98
N ARG A 220 8.15 3.56 -15.08
CA ARG A 220 6.96 4.42 -15.10
C ARG A 220 5.80 3.82 -14.27
N TYR A 221 5.46 2.54 -14.48
CA TYR A 221 4.38 1.90 -13.72
C TYR A 221 4.74 1.69 -12.25
N LYS A 222 6.00 1.36 -11.96
CA LYS A 222 6.52 1.26 -10.59
C LYS A 222 6.29 2.56 -9.84
N LYS A 223 6.73 3.68 -10.42
CA LYS A 223 6.55 5.01 -9.81
C LYS A 223 5.06 5.34 -9.59
N LEU A 224 4.22 5.07 -10.58
CA LEU A 224 2.77 5.29 -10.50
C LEU A 224 2.16 4.48 -9.33
N ILE A 225 2.48 3.19 -9.23
CA ILE A 225 1.95 2.31 -8.17
C ILE A 225 2.48 2.72 -6.79
N GLU A 226 3.76 3.09 -6.68
CA GLU A 226 4.34 3.62 -5.44
C GLU A 226 3.64 4.91 -4.99
N ASP A 227 3.37 5.83 -5.92
CA ASP A 227 2.67 7.09 -5.65
C ASP A 227 1.21 6.85 -5.20
N ILE A 228 0.50 5.87 -5.80
CA ILE A 228 -0.84 5.46 -5.34
C ILE A 228 -0.77 4.87 -3.93
N ASN A 229 0.19 3.97 -3.68
CA ASN A 229 0.29 3.27 -2.41
C ASN A 229 0.59 4.22 -1.24
N LEU A 230 1.58 5.10 -1.40
CA LEU A 230 1.90 6.12 -0.40
C LEU A 230 0.72 7.03 -0.07
N ARG A 231 -0.14 7.29 -1.05
CA ARG A 231 -1.33 8.11 -0.88
C ARG A 231 -2.44 7.38 -0.15
N LEU A 232 -2.75 6.14 -0.55
CA LEU A 232 -3.76 5.32 0.13
C LEU A 232 -3.40 5.09 1.60
N ILE A 233 -2.12 4.95 1.94
CA ILE A 233 -1.67 4.85 3.34
C ILE A 233 -2.04 6.12 4.11
N ARG A 234 -1.72 7.31 3.59
CA ARG A 234 -2.05 8.59 4.25
C ARG A 234 -3.56 8.79 4.36
N GLU A 235 -4.32 8.46 3.32
CA GLU A 235 -5.78 8.56 3.35
C GLU A 235 -6.39 7.62 4.38
N ASN A 236 -5.81 6.44 4.59
CA ASN A 236 -6.25 5.51 5.62
C ASN A 236 -5.99 6.06 7.03
N GLU A 237 -4.85 6.72 7.26
CA GLU A 237 -4.57 7.40 8.53
C GLU A 237 -5.60 8.52 8.80
N GLU A 238 -5.93 9.32 7.79
CA GLU A 238 -6.94 10.37 7.89
C GLU A 238 -8.37 9.82 8.11
N PHE A 239 -8.69 8.65 7.57
CA PHE A 239 -9.97 7.97 7.84
C PHE A 239 -10.11 7.60 9.32
N GLU A 240 -9.06 7.07 9.95
CA GLU A 240 -9.06 6.74 11.38
C GLU A 240 -9.29 7.99 12.25
N GLU A 241 -8.62 9.10 11.92
CA GLU A 241 -8.88 10.39 12.59
C GLU A 241 -10.33 10.85 12.43
N LEU A 242 -10.88 10.68 11.22
CA LEU A 242 -12.23 11.11 10.90
C LEU A 242 -13.27 10.24 11.62
N HIS A 243 -12.99 8.95 11.76
CA HIS A 243 -13.82 8.00 12.50
C HIS A 243 -13.83 8.32 13.99
N GLU A 244 -12.68 8.68 14.57
CA GLU A 244 -12.60 9.16 15.95
C GLU A 244 -13.41 10.45 16.13
N PHE A 245 -13.31 11.39 15.17
CA PHE A 245 -14.06 12.64 15.19
C PHE A 245 -15.59 12.45 15.13
N VAL A 246 -16.07 11.56 14.25
CA VAL A 246 -17.49 11.23 14.15
C VAL A 246 -18.00 10.58 15.43
N ARG A 247 -17.21 9.67 16.02
CA ARG A 247 -17.54 9.03 17.30
C ARG A 247 -17.64 10.06 18.44
N LEU A 248 -16.68 10.99 18.57
CA LEU A 248 -16.74 12.06 19.55
C LEU A 248 -17.96 12.97 19.35
N THR A 249 -18.33 13.24 18.09
CA THR A 249 -19.51 14.05 17.74
C THR A 249 -20.80 13.33 18.11
N LYS A 250 -20.89 12.03 17.83
CA LYS A 250 -21.99 11.14 18.20
C LYS A 250 -22.19 11.09 19.72
N ASP A 251 -21.10 10.91 20.47
CA ASP A 251 -21.13 10.91 21.93
C ASP A 251 -21.58 12.27 22.49
N SER A 252 -21.11 13.39 21.93
CA SER A 252 -21.55 14.74 22.33
C SER A 252 -23.04 14.98 22.12
N LEU A 253 -23.60 14.51 20.99
CA LEU A 253 -25.01 14.67 20.65
C LEU A 253 -25.93 13.78 21.50
N LYS A 254 -25.44 12.60 21.93
CA LYS A 254 -26.18 11.67 22.80
C LYS A 254 -26.60 12.30 24.12
N TYR A 255 -25.80 13.21 24.68
CA TYR A 255 -26.11 13.89 25.94
C TYR A 255 -27.08 15.08 25.80
N LYS A 256 -27.47 15.48 24.58
CA LYS A 256 -28.29 16.68 24.29
C LYS A 256 -29.68 16.37 23.70
N LEU A 257 -30.21 15.17 23.93
CA LEU A 257 -31.40 14.62 23.23
C LEU A 257 -32.77 15.23 23.63
N ASP A 258 -32.84 16.48 24.08
CA ASP A 258 -34.08 17.08 24.58
C ASP A 258 -34.98 17.65 23.47
N ASN A 259 -34.43 18.06 22.30
CA ASN A 259 -35.22 18.60 21.19
C ASN A 259 -35.42 17.64 20.01
N ALA A 260 -36.53 17.80 19.29
CA ALA A 260 -36.82 17.05 18.05
C ALA A 260 -35.80 17.30 16.90
N LYS A 261 -35.14 18.47 16.87
CA LYS A 261 -34.05 18.74 15.92
C LYS A 261 -32.77 17.95 16.27
N ASP A 262 -32.48 17.82 17.56
CA ASP A 262 -31.28 17.12 18.04
C ASP A 262 -31.41 15.60 17.82
N LYS A 263 -32.63 15.06 17.93
CA LYS A 263 -32.93 13.67 17.53
C LYS A 263 -32.67 13.41 16.03
N LYS A 264 -33.08 14.32 15.14
CA LYS A 264 -32.79 14.20 13.70
C LYS A 264 -31.29 14.32 13.39
N ALA A 265 -30.59 15.24 14.05
CA ALA A 265 -29.14 15.37 13.92
C ALA A 265 -28.42 14.08 14.36
N TYR A 266 -28.88 13.46 15.46
CA TYR A 266 -28.37 12.18 15.93
C TYR A 266 -28.69 11.01 14.96
N GLU A 267 -29.87 10.99 14.33
CA GLU A 267 -30.16 10.01 13.27
C GLU A 267 -29.23 10.19 12.06
N PHE A 268 -28.93 11.43 11.67
CA PHE A 268 -27.97 11.66 10.58
C PHE A 268 -26.54 11.27 10.96
N ILE A 269 -26.09 11.54 12.19
CA ILE A 269 -24.76 11.12 12.61
C ILE A 269 -24.61 9.59 12.64
N LEU A 270 -25.65 8.86 13.02
CA LEU A 270 -25.66 7.39 12.96
C LEU A 270 -25.54 6.88 11.52
N LYS A 271 -26.23 7.52 10.57
CA LYS A 271 -26.10 7.17 9.15
C LYS A 271 -24.71 7.48 8.61
N ILE A 272 -24.14 8.61 9.00
CA ILE A 272 -22.78 9.02 8.63
C ILE A 272 -21.76 8.04 9.18
N ASP A 273 -21.90 7.61 10.44
CA ASP A 273 -21.02 6.64 11.12
C ASP A 273 -20.99 5.30 10.35
N ASN A 274 -22.16 4.71 10.09
CA ASN A 274 -22.25 3.46 9.34
C ASN A 274 -21.70 3.58 7.91
N ARG A 275 -22.03 4.69 7.22
CA ARG A 275 -21.61 4.91 5.83
C ARG A 275 -20.12 5.19 5.72
N LEU A 276 -19.53 5.89 6.70
CA LEU A 276 -18.09 6.09 6.80
C LEU A 276 -17.37 4.76 7.00
N GLU A 277 -17.91 3.86 7.83
CA GLU A 277 -17.35 2.53 8.07
C GLU A 277 -17.35 1.66 6.79
N GLU A 278 -18.43 1.71 6.00
CA GLU A 278 -18.52 1.06 4.68
C GLU A 278 -17.43 1.58 3.72
N VAL A 279 -17.36 2.90 3.54
CA VAL A 279 -16.38 3.52 2.63
C VAL A 279 -14.94 3.24 3.09
N HIS A 280 -14.70 3.27 4.40
CA HIS A 280 -13.38 2.94 4.96
C HIS A 280 -12.99 1.48 4.68
N HIS A 281 -13.94 0.54 4.79
CA HIS A 281 -13.70 -0.86 4.46
C HIS A 281 -13.32 -1.04 2.98
N GLU A 282 -14.03 -0.39 2.06
CA GLU A 282 -13.71 -0.43 0.63
C GLU A 282 -12.34 0.16 0.34
N HIS A 283 -12.00 1.29 0.97
CA HIS A 283 -10.69 1.93 0.85
C HIS A 283 -9.55 1.07 1.42
N SER A 284 -9.75 0.45 2.58
CA SER A 284 -8.80 -0.49 3.18
C SER A 284 -8.52 -1.68 2.27
N LYS A 285 -9.56 -2.21 1.60
CA LYS A 285 -9.42 -3.28 0.61
C LYS A 285 -8.61 -2.82 -0.60
N LEU A 286 -8.88 -1.63 -1.11
CA LEU A 286 -8.10 -0.98 -2.17
C LEU A 286 -6.62 -0.83 -1.82
N LEU A 287 -6.32 -0.44 -0.59
CA LEU A 287 -4.94 -0.35 -0.08
C LEU A 287 -4.25 -1.71 -0.11
N GLN A 288 -4.91 -2.77 0.36
CA GLN A 288 -4.37 -4.13 0.31
C GLN A 288 -4.10 -4.58 -1.12
N GLU A 289 -5.03 -4.33 -2.05
CA GLU A 289 -4.85 -4.66 -3.47
C GLU A 289 -3.69 -3.89 -4.11
N SER A 290 -3.52 -2.60 -3.77
CA SER A 290 -2.39 -1.77 -4.21
C SER A 290 -1.05 -2.28 -3.67
N ILE A 291 -1.00 -2.71 -2.41
CA ILE A 291 0.20 -3.33 -1.82
C ILE A 291 0.54 -4.62 -2.57
N ALA A 292 -0.43 -5.50 -2.81
CA ALA A 292 -0.23 -6.75 -3.54
C ALA A 292 0.25 -6.49 -4.98
N LEU A 293 -0.28 -5.47 -5.64
CA LEU A 293 0.16 -5.06 -6.98
C LEU A 293 1.61 -4.57 -6.97
N ARG A 294 1.99 -3.76 -5.98
CA ARG A 294 3.34 -3.22 -5.81
C ARG A 294 4.38 -4.31 -5.59
N THR A 295 4.07 -5.35 -4.81
CA THR A 295 5.02 -6.45 -4.58
C THR A 295 4.96 -7.49 -5.68
N HIS A 296 3.82 -8.12 -5.92
CA HIS A 296 3.78 -9.32 -6.75
C HIS A 296 3.81 -9.02 -8.26
N ALA A 297 3.10 -7.99 -8.72
CA ALA A 297 3.01 -7.72 -10.15
C ALA A 297 4.28 -7.06 -10.69
N LEU A 298 4.89 -6.14 -9.92
CA LEU A 298 6.16 -5.52 -10.32
C LEU A 298 7.31 -6.53 -10.29
N ASP A 299 7.41 -7.39 -9.27
CA ASP A 299 8.46 -8.41 -9.21
C ASP A 299 8.33 -9.42 -10.35
N ALA A 300 7.11 -9.87 -10.66
CA ALA A 300 6.85 -10.76 -11.79
C ALA A 300 7.20 -10.11 -13.13
N ALA A 301 6.88 -8.83 -13.30
CA ALA A 301 7.22 -8.09 -14.51
C ALA A 301 8.73 -7.86 -14.67
N GLN A 302 9.45 -7.57 -13.59
CA GLN A 302 10.89 -7.44 -13.60
C GLN A 302 11.58 -8.75 -13.99
N GLN A 303 11.08 -9.88 -13.46
CA GLN A 303 11.55 -11.20 -13.86
C GLN A 303 11.24 -11.48 -15.33
N SER A 304 10.04 -11.13 -15.81
CA SER A 304 9.69 -11.25 -17.23
C SER A 304 10.63 -10.46 -18.14
N LEU A 305 10.99 -9.22 -17.79
CA LEU A 305 11.99 -8.44 -18.55
C LEU A 305 13.34 -9.14 -18.58
N TYR A 306 13.78 -9.68 -17.44
CA TYR A 306 15.04 -10.40 -17.33
C TYR A 306 15.06 -11.67 -18.21
N TYR A 307 13.97 -12.45 -18.19
CA TYR A 307 13.86 -13.66 -19.01
C TYR A 307 13.66 -13.37 -20.50
N ILE A 308 12.94 -12.31 -20.89
CA ILE A 308 12.86 -11.89 -22.30
C ILE A 308 14.23 -11.47 -22.84
N GLY A 309 15.04 -10.79 -22.01
CA GLY A 309 16.43 -10.45 -22.34
C GLY A 309 17.35 -11.68 -22.47
N ILE A 310 17.07 -12.76 -21.74
CA ILE A 310 17.82 -14.02 -21.82
C ILE A 310 17.37 -14.87 -23.01
N ASP A 311 16.06 -15.00 -23.26
CA ASP A 311 15.50 -15.79 -24.36
C ASP A 311 15.77 -15.16 -25.74
N SER A 312 15.98 -13.84 -25.79
CA SER A 312 16.44 -13.15 -27.01
C SER A 312 17.94 -13.29 -27.27
N PHE A 313 18.73 -13.68 -26.26
CA PHE A 313 20.17 -13.91 -26.40
C PHE A 313 20.46 -15.38 -26.67
N ASN A 314 20.45 -15.76 -27.94
CA ASN A 314 20.85 -17.11 -28.34
C ASN A 314 22.39 -17.20 -28.41
N PHE A 315 23.01 -17.81 -27.40
CA PHE A 315 24.46 -17.97 -27.29
C PHE A 315 25.08 -18.65 -28.53
N GLU A 316 24.38 -19.60 -29.13
CA GLU A 316 24.84 -20.27 -30.35
C GLU A 316 24.88 -19.30 -31.54
N GLN A 317 23.86 -18.47 -31.73
CA GLN A 317 23.80 -17.56 -32.87
C GLN A 317 24.63 -16.28 -32.68
N GLU A 318 24.67 -15.71 -31.48
CA GLU A 318 25.34 -14.42 -31.28
C GLU A 318 26.82 -14.56 -30.95
N ILE A 319 27.21 -15.62 -30.24
CA ILE A 319 28.61 -15.84 -29.84
C ILE A 319 29.26 -16.92 -30.69
N VAL A 320 28.66 -18.11 -30.79
CA VAL A 320 29.31 -19.25 -31.46
C VAL A 320 29.39 -19.03 -32.97
N ASP A 321 28.31 -18.62 -33.64
CA ASP A 321 28.33 -18.34 -35.08
C ASP A 321 29.23 -17.13 -35.43
N ALA A 322 29.33 -16.13 -34.55
CA ALA A 322 30.24 -14.99 -34.74
C ALA A 322 31.72 -15.40 -34.61
N LEU A 323 32.05 -16.30 -33.69
CA LEU A 323 33.41 -16.84 -33.47
C LEU A 323 33.81 -17.90 -34.50
N MET A 324 32.86 -18.75 -34.94
CA MET A 324 33.11 -19.89 -35.83
C MET A 324 32.88 -19.53 -37.30
N GLY A 325 32.00 -18.58 -37.60
CA GLY A 325 31.64 -18.19 -38.97
C GLY A 325 32.66 -17.28 -39.66
N LYS A 326 33.49 -16.56 -38.90
CA LYS A 326 34.64 -15.79 -39.42
C LYS A 326 35.90 -16.15 -38.64
N PRO A 327 37.01 -16.55 -39.29
CA PRO A 327 38.26 -16.78 -38.60
C PRO A 327 38.79 -15.45 -38.06
N MET A 328 38.46 -15.14 -36.80
CA MET A 328 38.96 -13.96 -36.11
C MET A 328 40.35 -14.26 -35.53
N PRO A 329 41.27 -13.27 -35.51
CA PRO A 329 42.54 -13.40 -34.84
C PRO A 329 42.35 -13.77 -33.36
N LEU A 330 43.18 -14.68 -32.84
CA LEU A 330 43.12 -15.19 -31.47
C LEU A 330 43.01 -14.10 -30.40
N CYS A 331 43.70 -12.97 -30.58
CA CYS A 331 43.66 -11.84 -29.65
C CYS A 331 42.27 -11.16 -29.59
N THR A 332 41.55 -11.11 -30.72
CA THR A 332 40.20 -10.52 -30.77
C THR A 332 39.18 -11.48 -30.17
N SER A 333 39.33 -12.78 -30.45
CA SER A 333 38.53 -13.85 -29.86
C SER A 333 38.71 -13.92 -28.34
N SER A 334 39.93 -13.75 -27.83
CA SER A 334 40.18 -13.74 -26.39
C SER A 334 39.48 -12.57 -25.70
N THR A 335 39.56 -11.35 -26.26
CA THR A 335 38.89 -10.16 -25.69
C THR A 335 37.36 -10.26 -25.75
N PHE A 336 36.81 -10.94 -26.76
CA PHE A 336 35.36 -11.16 -26.86
C PHE A 336 34.85 -12.17 -25.82
N ILE A 337 35.66 -13.18 -25.49
CA ILE A 337 35.33 -14.23 -24.51
C ILE A 337 35.70 -13.81 -23.07
N GLU A 338 36.63 -12.87 -22.90
CA GLU A 338 37.14 -12.37 -21.61
C GLU A 338 36.06 -11.94 -20.59
N PRO A 339 34.94 -11.29 -20.97
CA PRO A 339 33.87 -10.95 -20.02
C PRO A 339 33.10 -12.18 -19.50
N PHE A 340 33.12 -13.28 -20.25
CA PHE A 340 32.40 -14.52 -19.95
C PHE A 340 33.28 -15.57 -19.27
N LEU A 341 34.61 -15.41 -19.35
CA LEU A 341 35.55 -16.17 -18.53
C LEU A 341 35.58 -15.53 -17.15
N ASN A 342 35.07 -16.25 -16.16
CA ASN A 342 35.23 -15.84 -14.78
C ASN A 342 36.73 -15.68 -14.48
N LEU A 343 37.16 -14.50 -14.02
CA LEU A 343 38.45 -14.37 -13.33
C LEU A 343 38.48 -15.44 -12.25
N GLU A 344 39.42 -16.39 -12.35
CA GLU A 344 39.68 -17.32 -11.27
C GLU A 344 40.02 -16.50 -10.03
N ARG A 345 39.03 -16.33 -9.15
CA ARG A 345 39.27 -15.79 -7.81
C ARG A 345 40.05 -16.86 -7.08
N ALA A 346 41.38 -16.73 -7.08
CA ALA A 346 42.21 -17.50 -6.20
C ALA A 346 41.66 -17.34 -4.77
N LYS A 347 41.31 -18.45 -4.12
CA LYS A 347 40.89 -18.46 -2.70
C LYS A 347 42.10 -18.16 -1.83
N LEU A 348 42.59 -16.92 -1.91
CA LEU A 348 43.68 -16.42 -1.10
C LEU A 348 43.07 -15.89 0.20
N TRP A 349 43.52 -16.46 1.31
CA TRP A 349 43.16 -15.95 2.63
C TRP A 349 43.81 -14.58 2.82
N HIS A 350 42.99 -13.54 3.02
CA HIS A 350 43.49 -12.17 3.16
C HIS A 350 44.04 -11.97 4.58
N PRO A 351 45.34 -11.67 4.79
CA PRO A 351 45.92 -11.61 6.14
C PRO A 351 45.27 -10.57 7.07
N MET A 352 44.70 -9.51 6.50
CA MET A 352 43.96 -8.51 7.29
C MET A 352 42.62 -9.02 7.81
N SER A 353 42.16 -10.21 7.39
CA SER A 353 40.95 -10.82 7.92
C SER A 353 41.03 -11.18 9.40
N ILE A 354 42.25 -11.28 9.94
CA ILE A 354 42.48 -11.48 11.39
C ILE A 354 41.96 -10.28 12.21
N PHE A 355 42.05 -9.07 11.65
CA PHE A 355 41.67 -7.84 12.34
C PHE A 355 40.22 -7.42 12.10
N TYR A 356 39.49 -8.12 11.21
CA TYR A 356 38.06 -7.91 11.13
C TYR A 356 37.40 -8.30 12.45
N LYS A 357 36.30 -7.61 12.78
CA LYS A 357 35.50 -7.95 13.96
C LYS A 357 35.09 -9.41 13.86
N GLN A 358 35.73 -10.26 14.68
CA GLN A 358 35.35 -11.66 14.76
C GLN A 358 33.98 -11.72 15.41
N ARG A 359 33.01 -12.29 14.69
CA ARG A 359 31.70 -12.56 15.23
C ARG A 359 31.89 -13.70 16.23
N ILE A 360 31.71 -13.41 17.52
CA ILE A 360 31.67 -14.46 18.54
C ILE A 360 30.28 -15.08 18.41
N GLU A 361 30.14 -16.07 17.54
CA GLU A 361 28.95 -16.90 17.46
C GLU A 361 28.88 -17.75 18.74
N ARG A 362 27.75 -17.69 19.44
CA ARG A 362 27.47 -18.67 20.48
C ARG A 362 27.33 -20.02 19.77
N VAL A 363 28.09 -21.01 20.23
CA VAL A 363 28.04 -22.40 19.73
C VAL A 363 26.57 -22.87 19.77
N GLY A 364 25.92 -22.91 18.59
CA GLY A 364 24.50 -23.23 18.44
C GLY A 364 23.75 -22.39 17.39
N GLU A 365 24.20 -21.17 17.07
CA GLU A 365 23.62 -20.39 15.98
C GLU A 365 24.36 -20.66 14.67
N VAL A 366 23.82 -21.60 13.89
CA VAL A 366 24.17 -21.70 12.46
C VAL A 366 23.53 -20.49 11.77
N ASP A 367 24.35 -19.62 11.21
CA ASP A 367 23.92 -18.54 10.34
C ASP A 367 23.16 -19.16 9.16
N LYS A 368 21.83 -19.17 9.22
CA LYS A 368 21.00 -19.33 8.03
C LYS A 368 21.22 -18.08 7.21
N GLY A 369 22.29 -18.09 6.42
CA GLY A 369 22.38 -17.26 5.23
C GLY A 369 21.01 -17.31 4.58
N LYS A 370 20.41 -16.13 4.38
CA LYS A 370 19.10 -15.93 3.74
C LYS A 370 19.16 -16.44 2.30
N ALA A 371 19.22 -17.75 2.14
CA ALA A 371 18.93 -18.44 0.90
C ALA A 371 17.43 -18.23 0.68
N PHE A 372 17.12 -17.38 -0.30
CA PHE A 372 15.83 -17.22 -0.96
C PHE A 372 14.76 -18.23 -0.51
N THR A 373 13.99 -17.88 0.50
CA THR A 373 12.63 -18.40 0.64
C THR A 373 11.76 -17.46 -0.18
N TYR A 374 11.55 -17.83 -1.43
CA TYR A 374 10.42 -17.35 -2.23
C TYR A 374 9.14 -17.43 -1.38
N GLY A 375 8.24 -16.48 -1.56
CA GLY A 375 6.98 -16.40 -0.83
C GLY A 375 6.16 -17.68 -0.96
N ALA A 376 6.28 -18.57 0.02
CA ALA A 376 5.29 -19.60 0.25
C ALA A 376 4.05 -18.90 0.81
N THR A 377 2.94 -19.02 0.11
CA THR A 377 1.64 -18.55 0.60
C THR A 377 1.33 -19.22 1.96
N GLU A 378 0.57 -18.57 2.85
CA GLU A 378 0.19 -19.18 4.14
C GLU A 378 -0.49 -20.54 3.95
N GLU A 379 -1.17 -20.75 2.82
CA GLU A 379 -1.73 -22.04 2.41
C GLU A 379 -0.69 -23.11 2.05
N GLU A 380 0.45 -22.74 1.47
CA GLU A 380 1.53 -23.69 1.17
C GLU A 380 2.31 -24.07 2.44
N ILE A 381 2.47 -23.11 3.35
CA ILE A 381 3.04 -23.35 4.67
C ILE A 381 2.12 -24.26 5.50
N SER A 382 0.80 -24.04 5.47
CA SER A 382 -0.16 -24.90 6.17
C SER A 382 -0.25 -26.31 5.57
N LYS A 383 -0.22 -26.44 4.22
CA LYS A 383 -0.13 -27.74 3.53
C LYS A 383 1.18 -28.47 3.87
N GLY A 384 2.30 -27.75 3.95
CA GLY A 384 3.59 -28.29 4.37
C GLY A 384 3.58 -28.79 5.82
N LYS A 385 3.02 -27.99 6.75
CA LYS A 385 2.83 -28.38 8.15
C LYS A 385 1.93 -29.60 8.29
N SER A 386 0.86 -29.69 7.49
CA SER A 386 -0.06 -30.83 7.49
C SER A 386 0.63 -32.13 7.04
N LYS A 387 1.45 -32.09 5.98
CA LYS A 387 2.23 -33.26 5.52
C LYS A 387 3.23 -33.75 6.56
N ILE A 388 3.93 -32.83 7.23
CA ILE A 388 4.88 -33.18 8.30
C ILE A 388 4.14 -33.76 9.51
N GLY A 389 2.98 -33.19 9.88
CA GLY A 389 2.13 -33.72 10.94
C GLY A 389 1.61 -35.13 10.64
N GLN A 390 1.20 -35.41 9.40
CA GLN A 390 0.80 -36.75 8.96
C GLN A 390 1.96 -37.75 9.08
N TYR A 391 3.16 -37.36 8.67
CA TYR A 391 4.35 -38.19 8.83
C TYR A 391 4.64 -38.53 10.30
N PHE A 392 4.56 -37.55 11.21
CA PHE A 392 4.73 -37.80 12.65
C PHE A 392 3.63 -38.71 13.21
N LYS A 393 2.39 -38.58 12.72
CA LYS A 393 1.29 -39.47 13.08
C LYS A 393 1.58 -40.91 12.69
N GLU A 394 2.02 -41.13 11.45
CA GLU A 394 2.36 -42.48 10.95
C GLU A 394 3.49 -43.12 11.77
N VAL A 395 4.59 -42.39 12.00
CA VAL A 395 5.72 -42.90 12.80
C VAL A 395 5.27 -43.25 14.22
N MET A 396 4.50 -42.38 14.88
CA MET A 396 4.06 -42.63 16.25
C MET A 396 3.02 -43.76 16.34
N SER A 397 2.18 -43.94 15.32
CA SER A 397 1.17 -45.01 15.28
C SER A 397 1.81 -46.40 15.24
N GLU A 398 2.89 -46.56 14.48
CA GLU A 398 3.66 -47.82 14.39
C GLU A 398 4.44 -48.13 15.68
N LEU A 399 4.68 -47.11 16.53
CA LEU A 399 5.37 -47.26 17.81
C LEU A 399 4.43 -47.54 18.99
N ILE A 400 3.10 -47.44 18.80
CA ILE A 400 2.09 -47.74 19.84
C ILE A 400 2.33 -49.09 20.53
N PRO A 401 2.55 -50.22 19.82
CA PRO A 401 2.72 -51.52 20.47
C PRO A 401 3.90 -51.57 21.43
N LEU A 402 4.96 -50.82 21.14
CA LEU A 402 6.17 -50.80 21.96
C LEU A 402 5.99 -49.94 23.22
N PHE A 403 5.14 -48.92 23.16
CA PHE A 403 4.73 -48.12 24.31
C PHE A 403 3.67 -48.80 25.19
N GLU A 404 2.90 -49.75 24.65
CA GLU A 404 2.01 -50.61 25.44
C GLU A 404 2.77 -51.65 26.29
N GLU A 405 3.90 -52.16 25.78
CA GLU A 405 4.73 -53.15 26.48
C GLU A 405 5.69 -52.52 27.51
N LYS A 406 6.18 -51.29 27.25
CA LYS A 406 7.14 -50.59 28.11
C LYS A 406 6.77 -49.10 28.24
N SER A 407 6.59 -48.63 29.48
CA SER A 407 6.32 -47.21 29.77
C SER A 407 7.54 -46.30 29.59
N VAL A 408 8.74 -46.89 29.63
CA VAL A 408 10.02 -46.20 29.44
C VAL A 408 10.84 -46.95 28.40
N VAL A 409 11.22 -46.23 27.35
CA VAL A 409 11.83 -46.79 26.14
C VAL A 409 13.05 -45.96 25.74
N THR A 410 14.09 -46.60 25.23
CA THR A 410 15.24 -45.89 24.68
C THR A 410 15.07 -45.62 23.17
N LEU A 411 15.67 -44.54 22.68
CA LEU A 411 15.68 -44.22 21.25
C LEU A 411 16.35 -45.32 20.42
N GLU A 412 17.30 -46.05 21.01
CA GLU A 412 17.91 -47.23 20.41
C GLU A 412 16.90 -48.37 20.20
N ASP A 413 16.06 -48.66 21.19
CA ASP A 413 14.99 -49.67 21.08
C ASP A 413 13.98 -49.31 19.97
N ILE A 414 13.63 -48.03 19.86
CA ILE A 414 12.75 -47.49 18.81
C ILE A 414 13.40 -47.64 17.43
N CYS A 415 14.68 -47.30 17.31
CA CYS A 415 15.41 -47.48 16.06
C CYS A 415 15.46 -48.96 15.65
N ASN A 416 15.66 -49.87 16.60
CA ASN A 416 15.68 -51.32 16.35
C ASN A 416 14.32 -51.84 15.85
N GLN A 417 13.22 -51.34 16.40
CA GLN A 417 11.88 -51.73 15.96
C GLN A 417 11.56 -51.21 14.56
N ILE A 418 11.92 -49.95 14.27
CA ILE A 418 11.71 -49.32 12.96
C ILE A 418 12.60 -49.95 11.89
N GLU A 419 13.82 -50.38 12.23
CA GLU A 419 14.70 -51.12 11.33
C GLU A 419 14.04 -52.42 10.81
N GLY A 420 13.24 -53.08 11.65
CA GLY A 420 12.47 -54.28 11.26
C GLY A 420 11.18 -54.02 10.49
N LEU A 421 10.55 -52.85 10.67
CA LEU A 421 9.26 -52.49 10.06
C LEU A 421 9.42 -51.69 8.76
N ARG A 422 10.20 -50.60 8.81
CA ARG A 422 10.42 -49.65 7.70
C ARG A 422 11.81 -49.00 7.79
N PRO A 423 12.86 -49.62 7.22
CA PRO A 423 14.23 -49.09 7.29
C PRO A 423 14.40 -47.74 6.57
N GLU A 424 13.52 -47.42 5.61
CA GLU A 424 13.54 -46.18 4.84
C GLU A 424 13.40 -44.92 5.71
N TRP A 425 12.73 -45.01 6.86
CA TRP A 425 12.56 -43.87 7.76
C TRP A 425 13.86 -43.48 8.48
N LEU A 426 14.75 -44.45 8.74
CA LEU A 426 16.06 -44.18 9.35
C LEU A 426 17.02 -43.47 8.38
N GLU A 427 16.74 -43.49 7.08
CA GLU A 427 17.49 -42.72 6.09
C GLU A 427 16.97 -41.29 5.91
N GLN A 428 15.79 -40.98 6.47
CA GLN A 428 15.16 -39.67 6.36
C GLN A 428 15.55 -38.76 7.52
N ARG A 429 15.97 -37.53 7.19
CA ARG A 429 16.28 -36.50 8.18
C ARG A 429 15.08 -36.17 9.10
N LEU A 430 13.87 -36.19 8.54
CA LEU A 430 12.62 -35.86 9.24
C LEU A 430 12.38 -36.75 10.47
N PHE A 431 12.83 -38.01 10.43
CA PHE A 431 12.74 -38.94 11.55
C PHE A 431 13.55 -38.46 12.77
N TYR A 432 14.80 -38.07 12.56
CA TYR A 432 15.66 -37.55 13.63
C TYR A 432 15.23 -36.16 14.10
N ASP A 433 14.77 -35.31 13.18
CA ASP A 433 14.22 -34.00 13.50
C ASP A 433 13.00 -34.11 14.44
N MET A 434 12.16 -35.16 14.28
CA MET A 434 11.02 -35.43 15.17
C MET A 434 11.47 -35.61 16.63
N TRP A 435 12.44 -36.48 16.89
CA TRP A 435 12.94 -36.78 18.24
C TRP A 435 13.64 -35.57 18.87
N MET A 436 14.37 -34.80 18.06
CA MET A 436 14.96 -33.54 18.50
C MET A 436 13.90 -32.51 18.91
N ILE A 437 12.81 -32.39 18.17
CA ILE A 437 11.70 -31.49 18.51
C ILE A 437 11.01 -31.96 19.80
N LEU A 438 10.78 -33.26 19.96
CA LEU A 438 10.19 -33.83 21.17
C LEU A 438 11.07 -33.60 22.40
N HIS A 439 12.39 -33.75 22.26
CA HIS A 439 13.36 -33.45 23.31
C HIS A 439 13.36 -31.97 23.71
N GLN A 440 13.43 -31.05 22.75
CA GLN A 440 13.49 -29.61 23.01
C GLN A 440 12.20 -29.06 23.67
N LYS A 441 11.05 -29.68 23.39
CA LYS A 441 9.76 -29.29 23.96
C LYS A 441 9.35 -30.11 25.19
N SER A 442 10.18 -31.05 25.63
CA SER A 442 9.95 -31.86 26.83
C SER A 442 9.98 -31.00 28.10
N PRO A 443 9.03 -31.14 29.05
CA PRO A 443 7.89 -32.07 29.05
C PRO A 443 6.70 -31.54 28.23
N ILE A 444 6.16 -32.39 27.34
CA ILE A 444 5.02 -32.03 26.49
C ILE A 444 3.74 -32.54 27.14
N VAL A 445 2.80 -31.63 27.43
CA VAL A 445 1.43 -31.96 27.83
C VAL A 445 0.55 -31.93 26.58
N LEU A 446 0.03 -33.09 26.17
CA LEU A 446 -0.67 -33.25 24.89
C LEU A 446 -2.01 -32.47 24.83
N GLU A 447 -2.60 -32.16 25.98
CA GLU A 447 -3.84 -31.38 26.10
C GLU A 447 -3.65 -29.89 25.71
N ASN A 448 -2.46 -29.33 25.92
CA ASN A 448 -2.18 -27.89 25.70
C ASN A 448 -1.61 -27.58 24.30
N LEU A 449 -1.64 -28.53 23.36
CA LEU A 449 -1.13 -28.31 22.01
C LEU A 449 -2.21 -27.67 21.13
N ASP A 450 -1.88 -26.50 20.56
CA ASP A 450 -2.67 -25.80 19.54
C ASP A 450 -2.91 -26.69 18.30
N GLU A 451 -4.09 -26.61 17.70
CA GLU A 451 -4.50 -27.43 16.55
C GLU A 451 -3.62 -27.22 15.30
N GLU A 452 -2.98 -26.06 15.17
CA GLU A 452 -2.06 -25.71 14.07
C GLU A 452 -0.60 -26.15 14.30
N SER A 453 -0.32 -26.80 15.44
CA SER A 453 1.02 -27.28 15.78
C SER A 453 1.40 -28.51 14.94
N LEU A 454 2.67 -28.58 14.52
CA LEU A 454 3.26 -29.77 13.87
C LEU A 454 3.10 -31.05 14.71
N LEU A 455 2.97 -30.90 16.04
CA LEU A 455 2.81 -32.00 16.99
C LEU A 455 1.37 -32.51 17.11
N ASN A 456 0.41 -31.90 16.42
CA ASN A 456 -0.98 -32.36 16.44
C ASN A 456 -1.12 -33.80 15.90
N GLY A 457 -0.32 -34.18 14.90
CA GLY A 457 -0.27 -35.57 14.42
C GLY A 457 0.15 -36.59 15.49
N ILE A 458 1.01 -36.19 16.43
CA ILE A 458 1.43 -37.01 17.57
C ILE A 458 0.32 -37.08 18.63
N LYS A 459 -0.38 -35.97 18.87
CA LYS A 459 -1.57 -35.91 19.73
C LYS A 459 -2.68 -36.83 19.23
N GLU A 460 -2.92 -36.85 17.92
CA GLU A 460 -3.90 -37.76 17.30
C GLU A 460 -3.48 -39.23 17.40
N ALA A 461 -2.20 -39.55 17.20
CA ALA A 461 -1.70 -40.94 17.28
C ALA A 461 -1.72 -41.49 18.71
N LEU A 462 -1.38 -40.67 19.71
CA LEU A 462 -1.34 -41.06 21.13
C LEU A 462 -2.62 -40.72 21.90
N GLY A 463 -3.64 -40.18 21.21
CA GLY A 463 -4.91 -39.78 21.79
C GLY A 463 -5.63 -40.97 22.44
N GLY A 464 -5.57 -41.02 23.77
CA GLY A 464 -6.17 -42.09 24.58
C GLY A 464 -5.18 -43.01 25.30
N ILE A 465 -3.88 -42.95 24.97
CA ILE A 465 -2.86 -43.80 25.62
C ILE A 465 -2.14 -43.04 26.73
N THR A 466 -1.78 -41.77 26.54
CA THR A 466 -1.04 -40.96 27.54
C THR A 466 -1.34 -39.47 27.44
N ASN A 467 -1.13 -38.72 28.54
CA ASN A 467 -1.40 -37.28 28.61
C ASN A 467 -0.12 -36.42 28.58
N SER A 468 1.05 -37.04 28.78
CA SER A 468 2.33 -36.34 28.79
C SER A 468 3.47 -37.21 28.26
N ILE A 469 4.38 -36.59 27.50
CA ILE A 469 5.60 -37.22 27.01
C ILE A 469 6.79 -36.49 27.62
N LYS A 470 7.72 -37.25 28.20
CA LYS A 470 8.99 -36.72 28.72
C LYS A 470 10.15 -37.41 28.02
N VAL A 471 10.94 -36.64 27.30
CA VAL A 471 12.17 -37.10 26.64
C VAL A 471 13.37 -36.51 27.36
N MET A 472 14.36 -37.33 27.71
CA MET A 472 15.60 -36.94 28.40
C MET A 472 16.82 -37.54 27.68
N GLU A 473 17.96 -36.85 27.66
CA GLU A 473 19.21 -37.43 27.13
C GLU A 473 19.64 -38.64 27.99
N TYR A 474 20.07 -39.72 27.32
CA TYR A 474 20.62 -40.93 27.92
C TYR A 474 22.03 -41.18 27.40
N GLU A 475 22.86 -41.89 28.16
CA GLU A 475 24.26 -42.14 27.78
C GLU A 475 24.35 -43.02 26.51
N GLY A 476 25.20 -42.61 25.56
CA GLY A 476 25.44 -43.31 24.29
C GLY A 476 24.99 -42.52 23.05
N THR A 477 25.49 -42.93 21.88
CA THR A 477 25.04 -42.41 20.57
C THR A 477 24.43 -43.55 19.76
N VAL A 478 23.35 -43.24 19.06
CA VAL A 478 22.64 -44.16 18.17
C VAL A 478 23.04 -43.80 16.74
N GLN A 479 23.80 -44.69 16.11
CA GLN A 479 24.20 -44.57 14.70
C GLN A 479 23.81 -45.85 13.96
N LYS A 480 22.65 -45.80 13.30
CA LYS A 480 22.13 -46.92 12.49
C LYS A 480 22.43 -46.80 11.00
N VAL A 481 22.63 -45.57 10.53
CA VAL A 481 22.95 -45.25 9.13
C VAL A 481 24.24 -44.43 9.11
N PRO A 482 25.14 -44.58 8.11
CA PRO A 482 26.40 -43.84 8.05
C PRO A 482 26.24 -42.31 8.06
N ARG A 483 25.05 -41.82 7.70
CA ARG A 483 24.75 -40.41 7.46
C ARG A 483 24.27 -39.65 8.70
N PHE A 484 23.68 -40.32 9.69
CA PHE A 484 23.05 -39.68 10.84
C PHE A 484 23.50 -40.32 12.15
N GLU A 485 23.92 -39.49 13.09
CA GLU A 485 24.25 -39.86 14.46
C GLU A 485 23.45 -38.96 15.41
N ILE A 486 22.76 -39.56 16.37
CA ILE A 486 21.98 -38.84 17.39
C ILE A 486 22.33 -39.38 18.78
N LYS A 487 22.35 -38.52 19.80
CA LYS A 487 22.47 -38.98 21.18
C LYS A 487 21.28 -39.86 21.54
N ASN A 488 21.52 -40.91 22.32
CA ASN A 488 20.45 -41.75 22.81
C ASN A 488 19.54 -40.94 23.75
N MET A 489 18.25 -41.25 23.75
CA MET A 489 17.26 -40.56 24.56
C MET A 489 16.38 -41.58 25.27
N LEU A 490 16.01 -41.26 26.50
CA LEU A 490 15.03 -42.01 27.28
C LEU A 490 13.68 -41.30 27.15
N ILE A 491 12.70 -42.04 26.63
CA ILE A 491 11.35 -41.58 26.37
C ILE A 491 10.44 -42.23 27.40
N ASP A 492 9.91 -41.40 28.29
CA ASP A 492 8.99 -41.78 29.35
C ASP A 492 7.59 -41.29 28.97
N ILE A 493 6.67 -42.24 28.83
CA ILE A 493 5.27 -41.99 28.54
C ILE A 493 4.43 -42.48 29.73
N THR A 494 4.64 -41.87 30.89
CA THR A 494 3.91 -42.21 32.12
C THR A 494 2.48 -41.62 32.12
N MET A 495 1.50 -42.48 32.38
CA MET A 495 0.13 -42.12 32.74
C MET A 495 0.11 -41.32 34.05
N ARG A 496 -0.39 -40.07 34.05
CA ARG A 496 -0.89 -39.48 35.29
C ARG A 496 -2.21 -40.15 35.63
N GLN A 497 -2.18 -41.12 36.56
CA GLN A 497 -3.39 -41.46 37.32
C GLN A 497 -3.92 -40.17 37.96
N LYS A 498 -5.22 -39.90 37.80
CA LYS A 498 -5.92 -38.83 38.51
C LYS A 498 -5.70 -38.99 40.01
N GLU A 499 -4.92 -38.09 40.62
CA GLU A 499 -5.04 -37.84 42.06
C GLU A 499 -6.40 -37.19 42.31
N GLY A 500 -7.35 -38.01 42.75
CA GLY A 500 -8.71 -37.53 43.00
C GLY A 500 -9.71 -38.62 43.37
N GLU A 501 -9.31 -39.59 44.20
CA GLU A 501 -10.24 -40.39 45.02
C GLU A 501 -9.46 -41.03 46.17
N ARG A 502 -9.17 -40.21 47.18
CA ARG A 502 -8.85 -40.69 48.52
C ARG A 502 -9.74 -39.94 49.51
N ASN A 503 -11.03 -40.27 49.46
CA ASN A 503 -11.93 -40.10 50.59
C ASN A 503 -12.28 -41.50 51.12
N GLU A 504 -12.00 -41.68 52.41
CA GLU A 504 -12.65 -42.62 53.34
C GLU A 504 -12.38 -44.13 53.15
N LEU A 505 -11.41 -44.63 53.93
CA LEU A 505 -11.66 -45.46 55.12
C LEU A 505 -10.45 -45.44 56.07
#